data_AF-A0A3G6THU1-F1
#
_entry.id   AF-A0A3G6THU1-F1
#
_cell.length_a   1.000
_cell.length_b   1.000
_cell.length_c   1.000
_cell.angle_alpha   90.00
_cell.angle_beta   90.00
_cell.angle_gamma   90.00
#
_symmetry.space_group_name_H-M   'P 1'
#
loop_
_entity.id
_entity.type
_entity.pdbx_description
1 polymer ?
#
loop_
_entity_poly.entity_id
_entity_poly.type
_entity_poly.pdbx_seq_one_letter_code
_entity_poly.pdbx_strand_id
1 'polypeptide(L)'
;MKVIVYHINQIDKQFLALANHKRHKLTIISVPLDETTVYFAQAKDVVIITGDDCSVSSAILKKLISLGVRYMIAWLKDSFTGDLPEIKDDRLEWISVRNADPSDAYEVIDIINRWQKNDDDHN
;
A
#
# COMPACT_ATOMS: atom_id res chain seq x y z
N MET A 1 6.91 4.93 9.52
CA MET A 1 6.47 5.26 8.15
C MET A 1 5.09 5.92 8.12
N LYS A 2 4.85 6.77 7.13
CA LYS A 2 3.53 7.34 6.80
C LYS A 2 2.88 6.46 5.74
N VAL A 3 1.74 5.88 6.07
CA VAL A 3 1.06 4.89 5.23
C VAL A 3 -0.31 5.43 4.84
N ILE A 4 -0.70 5.24 3.59
CA ILE A 4 -2.06 5.52 3.12
C ILE A 4 -2.71 4.23 2.61
N VAL A 5 -3.98 4.03 2.94
CA VAL A 5 -4.74 2.83 2.60
C VAL A 5 -5.99 3.25 1.84
N TYR A 6 -6.15 2.72 0.63
CA TYR A 6 -7.27 3.01 -0.27
C TYR A 6 -8.27 1.86 -0.29
N HIS A 7 -9.56 2.21 -0.30
CA HIS A 7 -10.69 1.29 -0.51
C HIS A 7 -10.76 0.10 0.47
N ILE A 8 -10.44 0.32 1.74
CA ILE A 8 -10.46 -0.73 2.76
C ILE A 8 -11.86 -0.88 3.40
N ASN A 9 -12.29 -2.12 3.61
CA ASN A 9 -13.53 -2.41 4.32
C ASN A 9 -13.37 -2.23 5.85
N GLN A 10 -14.49 -2.24 6.58
CA GLN A 10 -14.48 -1.99 8.02
C GLN A 10 -13.81 -3.11 8.85
N ILE A 11 -13.84 -4.36 8.37
CA ILE A 11 -13.25 -5.51 9.07
C ILE A 11 -11.73 -5.41 8.97
N ASP A 12 -11.19 -5.36 7.75
CA ASP A 12 -9.75 -5.26 7.46
C ASP A 12 -9.15 -4.02 8.11
N LYS A 13 -9.89 -2.90 8.14
CA LYS A 13 -9.49 -1.69 8.87
C LYS A 13 -9.23 -1.96 10.35
N GLN A 14 -10.09 -2.73 11.01
CA GLN A 14 -9.93 -3.03 12.44
C GLN A 14 -8.70 -3.90 12.67
N PHE A 15 -8.51 -4.93 11.85
CA PHE A 15 -7.34 -5.80 11.93
C PHE A 15 -6.04 -5.05 11.62
N LEU A 16 -6.04 -4.19 10.61
CA LEU A 16 -4.89 -3.35 10.28
C LEU A 16 -4.55 -2.36 11.39
N ALA A 17 -5.56 -1.73 11.99
CA ALA A 17 -5.36 -0.83 13.13
C ALA A 17 -4.80 -1.59 14.36
N LEU A 18 -5.28 -2.81 14.57
CA LEU A 18 -4.84 -3.69 15.66
C LEU A 18 -3.39 -4.14 15.42
N ALA A 19 -3.07 -4.71 14.26
CA ALA A 19 -1.73 -5.15 13.87
C ALA A 19 -0.70 -4.00 13.89
N ASN A 20 -1.09 -2.78 13.50
CA ASN A 20 -0.20 -1.63 13.51
C ASN A 20 0.22 -1.22 14.93
N HIS A 21 -0.61 -1.44 15.96
CA HIS A 21 -0.35 -1.01 17.34
C HIS A 21 0.13 0.46 17.47
N LYS A 22 -0.37 1.36 16.59
CA LYS A 22 0.06 2.78 16.48
C LYS A 22 1.54 3.00 16.15
N ARG A 23 2.25 2.00 15.61
CA ARG A 23 3.66 2.11 15.19
C ARG A 23 3.85 3.01 13.98
N HIS A 24 2.97 2.90 13.00
CA HIS A 24 2.99 3.71 11.78
C HIS A 24 1.79 4.65 11.70
N LYS A 25 1.95 5.76 10.97
CA LYS A 25 0.89 6.74 10.75
C LYS A 25 0.01 6.30 9.59
N LEU A 26 -1.03 5.51 9.88
CA LEU A 26 -2.01 5.04 8.90
C LEU A 26 -3.02 6.15 8.57
N THR A 27 -3.21 6.41 7.29
CA THR A 27 -4.26 7.29 6.74
C THR A 27 -5.20 6.42 5.93
N ILE A 28 -6.44 6.29 6.36
CA ILE A 28 -7.39 5.38 5.72
C ILE A 28 -8.39 6.20 4.90
N ILE A 29 -8.56 5.81 3.65
CA ILE A 29 -9.45 6.46 2.70
C ILE A 29 -10.40 5.41 2.10
N SER A 30 -11.70 5.69 2.14
CA SER A 30 -12.73 4.78 1.63
C SER A 30 -12.96 4.87 0.11
N VAL A 31 -12.13 5.62 -0.61
CA VAL A 31 -12.18 5.71 -2.08
C VAL A 31 -11.06 4.88 -2.71
N PRO A 32 -11.26 4.32 -3.93
CA PRO A 32 -10.21 3.62 -4.67
C PRO A 32 -9.09 4.55 -5.12
N LEU A 33 -7.94 3.95 -5.43
CA LEU A 33 -6.80 4.64 -6.02
C LEU A 33 -7.03 4.81 -7.52
N ASP A 34 -7.13 6.05 -7.96
CA ASP A 34 -7.27 6.44 -9.36
C ASP A 34 -6.47 7.73 -9.64
N GLU A 35 -6.51 8.22 -10.87
CA GLU A 35 -5.79 9.43 -11.27
C GLU A 35 -6.18 10.72 -10.52
N THR A 36 -7.39 10.74 -9.96
CA THR A 36 -8.00 11.82 -9.18
C THR A 36 -7.90 11.61 -7.67
N THR A 37 -7.36 10.49 -7.19
CA THR A 37 -7.16 10.23 -5.76
C THR A 37 -5.70 9.92 -5.42
N VAL A 38 -4.85 9.72 -6.43
CA VAL A 38 -3.41 9.49 -6.29
C VAL A 38 -2.70 10.61 -5.52
N TYR A 39 -3.17 11.86 -5.61
CA TYR A 39 -2.57 12.97 -4.87
C TYR A 39 -2.74 12.87 -3.36
N PHE A 40 -3.68 12.07 -2.83
CA PHE A 40 -3.76 11.83 -1.39
C PHE A 40 -2.53 11.10 -0.84
N ALA A 41 -1.80 10.39 -1.70
CA ALA A 41 -0.54 9.74 -1.37
C ALA A 41 0.65 10.72 -1.27
N GLN A 42 0.43 12.01 -1.48
CA GLN A 42 1.47 13.03 -1.33
C GLN A 42 2.11 12.98 0.07
N ALA A 43 3.45 12.98 0.09
CA ALA A 43 4.26 12.91 1.31
C ALA A 43 4.00 11.65 2.17
N LYS A 44 3.54 10.56 1.56
CA LYS A 44 3.45 9.22 2.16
C LYS A 44 4.63 8.37 1.70
N ASP A 45 5.08 7.48 2.58
CA ASP A 45 6.15 6.54 2.26
C ASP A 45 5.58 5.29 1.58
N VAL A 46 4.42 4.83 2.07
CA VAL A 46 3.80 3.55 1.69
C VAL A 46 2.35 3.76 1.25
N VAL A 47 1.98 3.14 0.13
CA VAL A 47 0.59 3.06 -0.36
C VAL A 47 0.10 1.63 -0.26
N ILE A 48 -1.08 1.43 0.32
CA ILE A 48 -1.76 0.14 0.38
C ILE A 48 -3.04 0.24 -0.44
N ILE A 49 -3.19 -0.64 -1.41
CA ILE A 49 -4.44 -0.80 -2.16
C ILE A 49 -5.13 -2.08 -1.70
N THR A 50 -6.44 -2.00 -1.51
CA THR A 50 -7.29 -3.15 -1.18
C THR A 50 -8.47 -3.24 -2.14
N GLY A 51 -9.05 -4.44 -2.27
CA GLY A 51 -10.23 -4.70 -3.10
C GLY A 51 -9.99 -5.75 -4.17
N ASP A 52 -11.02 -6.04 -4.97
CA ASP A 52 -10.98 -7.07 -6.00
C ASP A 52 -10.65 -6.51 -7.40
N ASP A 53 -10.89 -5.21 -7.64
CA ASP A 53 -10.89 -4.60 -8.98
C ASP A 53 -9.96 -3.37 -9.08
N CYS A 54 -8.74 -3.48 -8.53
CA CYS A 54 -7.79 -2.37 -8.52
C CYS A 54 -6.81 -2.48 -9.69
N SER A 55 -7.13 -1.82 -10.81
CA SER A 55 -6.21 -1.69 -11.96
C SER A 55 -5.29 -0.47 -11.78
N VAL A 56 -4.02 -0.71 -11.43
CA VAL A 56 -3.02 0.36 -11.33
C VAL A 56 -2.27 0.51 -12.64
N SER A 57 -2.53 1.61 -13.35
CA SER A 57 -1.82 1.95 -14.58
C SER A 57 -0.41 2.49 -14.30
N SER A 58 0.50 2.31 -15.25
CA SER A 58 1.85 2.88 -15.22
C SER A 58 1.90 4.39 -14.96
N ALA A 59 0.86 5.13 -15.39
CA ALA A 59 0.74 6.56 -15.12
C ALA A 59 0.54 6.85 -13.62
N ILE A 60 -0.25 6.03 -12.92
CA ILE A 60 -0.51 6.16 -11.48
C ILE A 60 0.78 5.88 -10.71
N LEU A 61 1.51 4.82 -11.07
CA LEU A 61 2.77 4.46 -10.41
C LEU A 61 3.84 5.55 -10.58
N LYS A 62 3.98 6.10 -11.78
CA LYS A 62 4.87 7.27 -12.01
C LYS A 62 4.44 8.48 -11.19
N LYS A 63 3.14 8.73 -11.03
CA LYS A 63 2.62 9.79 -10.15
C LYS A 63 2.98 9.49 -8.69
N LEU A 64 2.82 8.26 -8.20
CA LEU A 64 3.19 7.87 -6.84
C LEU A 64 4.68 8.12 -6.55
N ILE A 65 5.58 7.72 -7.46
CA ILE A 65 7.02 7.98 -7.35
C ILE A 65 7.29 9.49 -7.28
N SER A 66 6.66 10.27 -8.17
CA SER A 66 6.78 11.73 -8.20
C SER A 66 6.29 12.40 -6.91
N LEU A 67 5.31 11.80 -6.23
CA LEU A 67 4.76 12.25 -4.95
C LEU A 67 5.63 11.87 -3.74
N GLY A 68 6.70 11.10 -3.95
CA GLY A 68 7.63 10.65 -2.91
C GLY A 68 7.29 9.30 -2.29
N VAL A 69 6.38 8.53 -2.89
CA VAL A 69 6.08 7.17 -2.45
C VAL A 69 7.19 6.23 -2.89
N ARG A 70 7.70 5.44 -1.95
CA ARG A 70 8.79 4.48 -2.17
C ARG A 70 8.32 3.04 -2.14
N TYR A 71 7.20 2.79 -1.46
CA TYR A 71 6.69 1.45 -1.24
C TYR A 71 5.20 1.33 -1.58
N MET A 72 4.80 0.19 -2.13
CA MET A 72 3.41 -0.12 -2.38
C MET A 72 3.05 -1.55 -1.97
N ILE A 73 1.90 -1.74 -1.34
CA ILE A 73 1.36 -3.05 -0.99
C ILE A 73 0.02 -3.24 -1.70
N ALA A 74 -0.09 -4.33 -2.46
CA ALA A 74 -1.33 -4.78 -3.04
C ALA A 74 -1.95 -5.86 -2.14
N TRP A 75 -2.95 -5.50 -1.32
CA TRP A 75 -3.60 -6.40 -0.37
C TRP A 75 -4.97 -6.84 -0.91
N LEU A 76 -4.94 -7.81 -1.83
CA LEU A 76 -6.07 -8.19 -2.70
C LEU A 76 -6.58 -9.60 -2.39
N LYS A 77 -7.89 -9.80 -2.54
CA LYS A 77 -8.56 -11.10 -2.32
C LYS A 77 -8.34 -12.06 -3.48
N ASP A 78 -8.56 -11.57 -4.69
CA ASP A 78 -8.29 -12.29 -5.93
C ASP A 78 -6.90 -11.94 -6.50
N SER A 79 -6.41 -12.79 -7.41
CA SER A 79 -5.11 -12.57 -8.05
C SER A 79 -5.24 -11.38 -8.98
N PHE A 80 -4.44 -10.33 -8.77
CA PHE A 80 -4.42 -9.09 -9.58
C PHE A 80 -4.63 -9.38 -11.07
N THR A 81 -5.80 -9.01 -11.61
CA THR A 81 -6.19 -9.25 -13.02
C THR A 81 -5.76 -8.11 -13.96
N GLY A 82 -5.11 -7.08 -13.42
CA GLY A 82 -4.52 -6.02 -14.22
C GLY A 82 -3.26 -6.49 -14.93
N ASP A 83 -2.98 -5.91 -16.09
CA ASP A 83 -1.64 -5.93 -16.70
C ASP A 83 -0.69 -5.43 -15.61
N LEU A 84 0.10 -6.33 -15.01
CA LEU A 84 1.15 -5.95 -14.06
C LEU A 84 2.01 -4.95 -14.82
N PRO A 85 1.99 -3.66 -14.47
CA PRO A 85 2.86 -2.75 -15.16
C PRO A 85 4.25 -3.26 -14.82
N GLU A 86 5.01 -3.69 -15.84
CA GLU A 86 6.43 -4.03 -15.74
C GLU A 86 7.23 -2.76 -15.40
N ILE A 87 6.87 -2.10 -14.30
CA ILE A 87 7.61 -1.02 -13.72
C ILE A 87 8.69 -1.68 -12.89
N LYS A 88 9.76 -2.06 -13.58
CA LYS A 88 11.09 -2.16 -12.99
C LYS A 88 11.61 -0.74 -12.84
N ASP A 89 11.11 -0.01 -11.85
CA ASP A 89 11.70 1.26 -11.42
C ASP A 89 12.26 1.02 -10.03
N ASP A 90 13.59 1.09 -9.89
CA ASP A 90 14.30 0.88 -8.61
C ASP A 90 13.85 1.87 -7.50
N ARG A 91 13.06 2.89 -7.84
CA ARG A 91 12.53 3.87 -6.88
C ARG A 91 11.20 3.47 -6.24
N LEU A 92 10.53 2.44 -6.74
CA LEU A 92 9.28 1.95 -6.17
C LEU A 92 9.32 0.43 -6.01
N GLU A 93 9.42 -0.02 -4.77
CA GLU A 93 9.27 -1.43 -4.43
C GLU A 93 7.79 -1.72 -4.14
N TRP A 94 7.25 -2.78 -4.74
CA TRP A 94 5.88 -3.18 -4.49
C TRP A 94 5.77 -4.68 -4.20
N ILE A 95 4.85 -5.04 -3.31
CA ILE A 95 4.62 -6.41 -2.87
C ILE A 95 3.12 -6.70 -2.91
N SER A 96 2.74 -7.87 -3.42
CA SER A 96 1.38 -8.38 -3.27
C SER A 96 1.26 -9.25 -2.03
N VAL A 97 0.21 -8.99 -1.25
CA VAL A 97 -0.18 -9.77 -0.07
C VAL A 97 -1.57 -10.30 -0.34
N ARG A 98 -1.75 -11.61 -0.17
CA ARG A 98 -3.07 -12.22 -0.30
C ARG A 98 -3.93 -11.76 0.87
N ASN A 99 -5.17 -11.36 0.60
CA ASN A 99 -6.17 -11.01 1.61
C ASN A 99 -7.19 -12.15 1.72
N ALA A 100 -6.74 -13.33 2.15
CA ALA A 100 -7.64 -14.47 2.34
C ALA A 100 -8.35 -14.38 3.69
N ASP A 101 -7.65 -13.88 4.71
CA ASP A 101 -8.14 -13.70 6.07
C ASP A 101 -7.78 -12.29 6.59
N PRO A 102 -8.63 -11.65 7.42
CA PRO A 102 -8.31 -10.36 8.02
C PRO A 102 -7.01 -10.36 8.84
N SER A 103 -6.55 -11.53 9.33
CA SER A 103 -5.26 -11.69 10.01
C SER A 103 -4.05 -11.45 9.09
N ASP A 104 -4.22 -11.47 7.77
CA ASP A 104 -3.16 -11.12 6.81
C ASP A 104 -2.71 -9.65 6.97
N ALA A 105 -3.49 -8.83 7.68
CA ALA A 105 -3.09 -7.49 8.10
C ALA A 105 -1.79 -7.46 8.91
N TYR A 106 -1.49 -8.52 9.68
CA TYR A 106 -0.23 -8.62 10.42
C TYR A 106 0.97 -8.74 9.48
N GLU A 107 0.83 -9.48 8.39
CA GLU A 107 1.87 -9.60 7.37
C GLU A 107 2.11 -8.27 6.66
N VAL A 108 1.04 -7.54 6.32
CA VAL A 108 1.12 -6.19 5.75
C VAL A 108 1.93 -5.26 6.67
N ILE A 109 1.65 -5.26 7.97
CA ILE A 109 2.39 -4.44 8.93
C ILE A 109 3.83 -4.93 9.11
N ASP A 110 4.08 -6.25 9.10
CA ASP A 110 5.43 -6.80 9.17
C ASP A 110 6.31 -6.36 7.99
N ILE A 111 5.76 -6.35 6.77
CA ILE A 111 6.42 -5.83 5.58
C ILE A 111 6.83 -4.36 5.79
N ILE A 112 5.91 -3.53 6.31
CA ILE A 112 6.19 -2.11 6.57
C ILE A 112 7.26 -1.96 7.66
N ASN A 113 7.24 -2.82 8.69
CA ASN A 113 8.30 -2.83 9.71
C ASN A 113 9.67 -3.18 9.12
N ARG A 114 9.72 -4.16 8.19
CA ARG A 114 10.95 -4.53 7.49
C ARG A 114 11.48 -3.38 6.64
N TRP A 115 10.62 -2.71 5.87
CA TRP A 115 11.02 -1.53 5.10
C TRP A 115 11.48 -0.39 5.98
N GLN A 116 10.79 -0.11 7.08
CA GLN A 116 11.22 0.92 8.03
C GLN A 116 12.60 0.60 8.60
N LYS A 117 12.84 -0.65 8.99
CA LYS A 117 14.14 -1.08 9.49
C LYS A 117 15.25 -0.92 8.45
N ASN A 118 14.99 -1.25 7.19
CA ASN A 118 15.96 -1.06 6.11
C ASN A 118 16.30 0.41 5.90
N ASP A 119 15.31 1.31 6.01
CA ASP A 119 15.49 2.76 5.89
C ASP A 119 16.28 3.33 7.09
N ASP A 120 16.03 2.84 8.31
CA ASP A 120 16.75 3.22 9.53
C ASP A 120 18.21 2.70 9.54
N ASP A 121 18.51 1.54 8.95
CA ASP A 121 19.87 0.96 8.92
C ASP A 121 20.79 1.65 7.88
N HIS A 122 20.20 2.29 6.85
CA HIS A 122 20.93 2.97 5.78
C HIS A 122 21.09 4.49 6.00
N ASN A 123 20.67 5.02 7.15
CA ASN A 123 20.72 6.45 7.47
C ASN A 123 21.49 6.75 8.77
#